data_AF-A0A378LYC6-F1
#
_entry.id   AF-A0A378LYC6-F1
#
_cell.length_a   1.000
_cell.length_b   1.000
_cell.length_c   1.000
_cell.angle_alpha   90.00
_cell.angle_beta   90.00
_cell.angle_gamma   90.00
#
_symmetry.space_group_name_H-M   'P 1'
#
loop_
_entity.id
_entity.type
_entity.pdbx_description
1 polymer ?
#
loop_
_entity_poly.entity_id
_entity_poly.type
_entity_poly.pdbx_seq_one_letter_code
_entity_poly.pdbx_strand_id
1 'polypeptide(L)'
;MILKSALNGIGTGAGVAWPFFGILFAVVGGSVASFLSLALGIVSITLFISVGFLIFYLSYQEQKTLEQEFQQQFIKNKTKLSIDILDYIKSIEQIYYYENPDLSFNEFFKIKLDRDLIQIGRMDKTSSLYKILSIMKEEYESNQSLPKSECILQRIAHLSEDQPVPLYTKITPSFCAFVGAFGSLAGCSAGISGLLTGIGVFTSFAAFPLLGCGILAFALITATLLAYEVFLSSEEDFTKKQNNKMMKEMHQQLSKATLERLINTTYASKSLLTPGENEQISDQKNQNMPTCLFTLIKPGISFFNHEKMNPLLNHTVYDAYYSL
;
A
#
# COMPACT_ATOMS: atom_id res chain seq x y z
N MET A 1 -17.37 9.59 -0.83
CA MET A 1 -17.14 8.65 -1.96
C MET A 1 -17.47 9.28 -3.31
N ILE A 2 -18.69 9.81 -3.51
CA ILE A 2 -19.13 10.50 -4.74
C ILE A 2 -18.18 11.66 -5.13
N LEU A 3 -17.78 12.48 -4.15
CA LEU A 3 -16.91 13.62 -4.37
C LEU A 3 -15.49 13.24 -4.79
N LYS A 4 -14.95 12.17 -4.19
CA LYS A 4 -13.62 11.62 -4.52
C LYS A 4 -13.57 11.13 -5.98
N SER A 5 -14.67 10.54 -6.47
CA SER A 5 -14.79 10.12 -7.88
C SER A 5 -14.95 11.29 -8.84
N ALA A 6 -15.69 12.34 -8.44
CA ALA A 6 -15.75 13.57 -9.21
C ALA A 6 -14.35 14.18 -9.36
N LEU A 7 -13.57 14.20 -8.28
CA LEU A 7 -12.26 14.84 -8.23
C LEU A 7 -11.20 14.07 -9.03
N ASN A 8 -11.23 12.74 -9.05
CA ASN A 8 -10.37 11.95 -9.93
C ASN A 8 -10.74 12.13 -11.42
N GLY A 9 -12.04 12.23 -11.75
CA GLY A 9 -12.48 12.52 -13.11
C GLY A 9 -12.08 13.93 -13.58
N ILE A 10 -12.02 14.89 -12.65
CA ILE A 10 -11.59 16.27 -12.93
C ILE A 10 -10.04 16.37 -12.97
N GLY A 11 -9.30 15.59 -12.17
CA GLY A 11 -7.84 15.59 -12.13
C GLY A 11 -7.15 14.82 -13.26
N THR A 12 -7.89 14.01 -14.02
CA THR A 12 -7.41 13.42 -15.29
C THR A 12 -7.55 14.43 -16.43
N GLY A 13 -6.89 14.23 -17.57
CA GLY A 13 -6.76 15.22 -18.66
C GLY A 13 -8.05 15.91 -19.16
N ALA A 14 -9.23 15.43 -18.78
CA ALA A 14 -10.51 16.13 -18.91
C ALA A 14 -10.53 17.50 -18.20
N GLY A 15 -9.89 17.64 -17.03
CA GLY A 15 -9.77 18.89 -16.26
C GLY A 15 -9.24 20.07 -17.07
N VAL A 16 -8.30 19.79 -17.98
CA VAL A 16 -7.63 20.79 -18.82
C VAL A 16 -8.47 21.13 -20.05
N ALA A 17 -9.35 20.23 -20.50
CA ALA A 17 -10.19 20.47 -21.68
C ALA A 17 -11.33 21.47 -21.38
N TRP A 18 -11.83 21.52 -20.14
CA TRP A 18 -13.00 22.34 -19.79
C TRP A 18 -12.82 23.85 -20.01
N PRO A 19 -11.70 24.48 -19.61
CA PRO A 19 -11.46 25.90 -19.91
C PRO A 19 -11.40 26.18 -21.42
N PHE A 20 -10.81 25.27 -22.22
CA PHE A 20 -10.74 25.43 -23.67
C PHE A 20 -12.12 25.37 -24.33
N PHE A 21 -13.00 24.47 -23.88
CA PHE A 21 -14.39 24.45 -24.36
C PHE A 21 -15.12 25.75 -24.01
N GLY A 22 -14.99 26.25 -22.77
CA GLY A 22 -15.60 27.53 -22.37
C GLY A 22 -15.15 28.71 -23.24
N ILE A 23 -13.85 28.80 -23.55
CA ILE A 23 -13.28 29.85 -24.39
C ILE A 23 -13.78 29.72 -25.84
N LEU A 24 -13.76 28.52 -26.41
CA LEU A 24 -14.27 28.28 -27.78
C LEU A 24 -15.73 28.67 -27.92
N PHE A 25 -16.57 28.30 -26.96
CA PHE A 25 -18.00 28.66 -26.97
C PHE A 25 -18.24 30.16 -26.76
N ALA A 26 -17.42 30.84 -25.96
CA ALA A 26 -17.50 32.29 -25.80
C ALA A 26 -17.16 33.04 -27.11
N VAL A 27 -16.11 32.60 -27.81
CA VAL A 27 -15.68 33.21 -29.08
C VAL A 27 -16.71 33.00 -30.20
N VAL A 28 -17.24 31.77 -30.33
CA VAL A 28 -18.26 31.45 -31.34
C VAL A 28 -19.61 32.09 -31.00
N GLY A 29 -19.97 32.14 -29.71
CA GLY A 29 -21.23 32.71 -29.25
C GLY A 29 -21.35 34.22 -29.48
N GLY A 30 -20.22 34.94 -29.45
CA GLY A 30 -20.17 36.38 -29.73
C GLY A 30 -20.19 36.77 -31.22
N SER A 31 -19.98 35.83 -32.14
CA SER A 31 -19.82 36.11 -33.57
C SER A 31 -21.02 35.72 -34.45
N VAL A 32 -21.99 34.94 -33.95
CA VAL A 32 -23.17 34.48 -34.70
C VAL A 32 -24.47 35.02 -34.09
N ALA A 33 -25.32 35.65 -34.91
CA ALA A 33 -26.59 36.27 -34.49
C ALA A 33 -27.52 35.33 -33.70
N SER A 34 -28.23 35.93 -32.72
CA SER A 34 -28.71 35.40 -31.43
C SER A 34 -29.52 34.08 -31.38
N PHE A 35 -30.07 33.56 -32.48
CA PHE A 35 -30.86 32.33 -32.43
C PHE A 35 -30.02 31.05 -32.63
N LEU A 36 -29.11 31.05 -33.61
CA LEU A 36 -28.23 29.91 -33.86
C LEU A 36 -27.26 29.68 -32.70
N SER A 37 -26.76 30.77 -32.09
CA SER A 37 -25.92 30.72 -30.90
C SER A 37 -26.63 30.07 -29.71
N LEU A 38 -27.91 30.38 -29.49
CA LEU A 38 -28.73 29.77 -28.43
C LEU A 38 -28.94 28.27 -28.67
N ALA A 39 -29.34 27.89 -29.90
CA ALA A 39 -29.55 26.48 -30.25
C ALA A 39 -28.26 25.65 -30.09
N LEU A 40 -27.13 26.17 -30.58
CA LEU A 40 -25.81 25.54 -30.41
C LEU A 40 -25.37 25.49 -28.95
N GLY A 41 -25.69 26.52 -28.16
CA GLY A 41 -25.45 26.54 -26.72
C GLY A 41 -26.21 25.44 -25.97
N ILE A 42 -27.51 25.26 -26.26
CA ILE A 42 -28.32 24.19 -25.67
C ILE A 42 -27.77 22.80 -26.06
N VAL A 43 -27.45 22.60 -27.34
CA VAL A 43 -26.88 21.33 -27.82
C VAL A 43 -25.54 21.07 -27.13
N SER A 44 -24.69 22.08 -26.99
CA SER A 44 -23.41 21.98 -26.29
C SER A 44 -23.57 21.64 -24.81
N ILE A 45 -24.46 22.32 -24.08
CA ILE A 45 -24.72 22.04 -22.66
C ILE A 45 -25.26 20.62 -22.49
N THR A 46 -26.16 20.19 -23.37
CA THR A 46 -26.74 18.83 -23.30
C THR A 46 -25.65 17.78 -23.56
N LEU A 47 -24.81 17.99 -24.58
CA LEU A 47 -23.68 17.12 -24.89
C LEU A 47 -22.66 17.11 -23.74
N PHE A 48 -22.39 18.27 -23.16
CA PHE A 48 -21.50 18.44 -22.00
C PHE A 48 -22.01 17.65 -20.79
N ILE A 49 -23.29 17.78 -20.44
CA ILE A 49 -23.86 17.08 -19.29
C ILE A 49 -23.85 15.58 -19.56
N SER A 50 -24.20 15.16 -20.78
CA SER A 50 -24.20 13.74 -21.17
C SER A 50 -22.80 13.12 -21.08
N VAL A 51 -21.80 13.77 -21.67
CA VAL A 51 -20.40 13.31 -21.65
C VAL A 51 -19.82 13.39 -20.23
N GLY A 52 -20.08 14.48 -19.51
CA GLY A 52 -19.63 14.66 -18.12
C GLY A 52 -20.21 13.61 -17.18
N PHE A 53 -21.51 13.30 -17.31
CA PHE A 53 -22.15 12.24 -16.56
C PHE A 53 -21.56 10.87 -16.91
N LEU A 54 -21.31 10.60 -18.19
CA LEU A 54 -20.69 9.35 -18.62
C LEU A 54 -19.26 9.19 -18.06
N ILE A 55 -18.42 10.22 -18.17
CA ILE A 55 -17.04 10.22 -17.62
C ILE A 55 -17.09 10.05 -16.11
N PHE A 56 -17.98 10.77 -15.43
CA PHE A 56 -18.16 10.65 -13.98
C PHE A 56 -18.55 9.23 -13.58
N TYR A 57 -19.53 8.64 -14.29
CA TYR A 57 -19.99 7.28 -14.04
C TYR A 57 -18.87 6.24 -14.24
N LEU A 58 -18.13 6.34 -15.35
CA LEU A 58 -16.99 5.44 -15.63
C LEU A 58 -15.89 5.60 -14.58
N SER A 59 -15.54 6.84 -14.22
CA SER A 59 -14.52 7.14 -13.19
C SER A 59 -14.94 6.61 -11.81
N TYR A 60 -16.22 6.74 -11.47
CA TYR A 60 -16.78 6.20 -10.24
C TYR A 60 -16.70 4.67 -10.21
N GLN A 61 -17.04 4.01 -11.32
CA GLN A 61 -16.95 2.56 -11.43
C GLN A 61 -15.50 2.07 -11.31
N GLU A 62 -14.56 2.70 -12.01
CA GLU A 62 -13.14 2.36 -11.95
C GLU A 62 -12.58 2.53 -10.53
N GLN A 63 -12.88 3.66 -9.88
CA GLN A 63 -12.43 3.88 -8.50
C GLN A 63 -13.01 2.85 -7.54
N LYS A 64 -14.27 2.47 -7.71
CA LYS A 64 -14.89 1.43 -6.88
C LYS A 64 -14.18 0.09 -7.06
N THR A 65 -13.83 -0.27 -8.30
CA THR A 65 -13.06 -1.48 -8.60
C THR A 65 -11.67 -1.43 -7.97
N LEU A 66 -10.92 -0.33 -8.15
CA LEU A 66 -9.60 -0.14 -7.56
C LEU A 66 -9.61 -0.21 -6.02
N GLU A 67 -10.62 0.38 -5.38
CA GLU A 67 -10.79 0.29 -3.94
C GLU A 67 -11.06 -1.15 -3.51
N GLN A 68 -11.93 -1.88 -4.22
CA GLN A 68 -12.20 -3.29 -3.92
C GLN A 68 -10.94 -4.16 -4.10
N GLU A 69 -10.20 -3.98 -5.19
CA GLU A 69 -8.93 -4.67 -5.42
C GLU A 69 -7.91 -4.37 -4.32
N PHE A 70 -7.79 -3.10 -3.92
CA PHE A 70 -6.89 -2.70 -2.85
C PHE A 70 -7.29 -3.34 -1.51
N GLN A 71 -8.58 -3.33 -1.15
CA GLN A 71 -9.08 -3.98 0.07
C GLN A 71 -8.83 -5.49 0.05
N GLN A 72 -9.06 -6.15 -1.10
CA GLN A 72 -8.76 -7.58 -1.26
C GLN A 72 -7.26 -7.87 -1.11
N GLN A 73 -6.39 -7.05 -1.71
CA GLN A 73 -4.94 -7.19 -1.56
C GLN A 73 -4.49 -6.96 -0.12
N PHE A 74 -5.08 -5.98 0.57
CA PHE A 74 -4.80 -5.69 1.96
C PHE A 74 -5.18 -6.86 2.87
N ILE A 75 -6.40 -7.39 2.73
CA ILE A 75 -6.86 -8.58 3.48
C ILE A 75 -5.96 -9.77 3.17
N LYS A 76 -5.61 -10.00 1.90
CA LYS A 76 -4.71 -11.09 1.48
C LYS A 76 -3.35 -10.99 2.16
N ASN A 77 -2.73 -9.81 2.17
CA ASN A 77 -1.43 -9.60 2.79
C ASN A 77 -1.49 -9.72 4.32
N LYS A 78 -2.56 -9.21 4.94
CA LYS A 78 -2.84 -9.38 6.38
C LYS A 78 -2.95 -10.85 6.76
N THR A 79 -3.74 -11.63 6.02
CA THR A 79 -3.92 -13.08 6.27
C THR A 79 -2.62 -13.84 6.08
N LYS A 80 -1.88 -13.55 5.01
CA LYS A 80 -0.56 -14.15 4.75
C LYS A 80 0.44 -13.89 5.87
N LEU A 81 0.51 -12.65 6.35
CA LEU A 81 1.37 -12.30 7.47
C LEU A 81 0.95 -13.02 8.77
N SER A 82 -0.35 -13.12 9.03
CA SER A 82 -0.88 -13.89 10.16
C SER A 82 -0.44 -15.36 10.12
N ILE A 83 -0.55 -16.00 8.95
CA ILE A 83 -0.13 -17.38 8.74
C ILE A 83 1.37 -17.53 8.96
N ASP A 84 2.20 -16.65 8.39
CA ASP A 84 3.65 -16.71 8.57
C ASP A 84 4.09 -16.53 10.03
N ILE A 85 3.40 -15.70 10.81
CA ILE A 85 3.66 -15.54 12.24
C ILE A 85 3.42 -16.88 12.95
N LEU A 86 2.30 -17.55 12.65
CA LEU A 86 1.98 -18.85 13.23
C LEU A 86 2.98 -19.92 12.78
N ASP A 87 3.36 -19.94 11.51
CA ASP A 87 4.34 -20.89 10.97
C ASP A 87 5.73 -20.65 11.55
N TYR A 88 6.10 -19.40 11.80
CA TYR A 88 7.31 -19.05 12.52
C TYR A 88 7.30 -19.63 13.94
N ILE A 89 6.22 -19.45 14.70
CA ILE A 89 6.08 -20.00 16.06
C ILE A 89 6.15 -21.53 16.02
N LYS A 90 5.40 -22.18 15.12
CA LYS A 90 5.44 -23.65 14.92
C LYS A 90 6.82 -24.16 14.55
N SER A 91 7.58 -23.42 13.74
CA SER A 91 8.95 -23.81 13.37
C SER A 91 9.87 -23.83 14.60
N ILE A 92 9.65 -22.93 15.57
CA ILE A 92 10.39 -22.94 16.83
C ILE A 92 9.90 -24.08 17.72
N GLU A 93 8.61 -24.35 17.76
CA GLU A 93 8.01 -25.49 18.48
C GLU A 93 8.56 -26.83 18.00
N GLN A 94 8.71 -27.01 16.69
CA GLN A 94 9.35 -28.21 16.14
C GLN A 94 10.78 -28.37 16.64
N ILE A 95 11.59 -27.30 16.63
CA ILE A 95 12.98 -27.35 17.13
C ILE A 95 13.01 -27.67 18.63
N TYR A 96 12.09 -27.08 19.40
CA TYR A 96 11.97 -27.32 20.83
C TYR A 96 11.84 -28.81 21.17
N TYR A 97 10.98 -29.55 20.45
CA TYR A 97 10.81 -30.99 20.65
C TYR A 97 12.09 -31.81 20.39
N TYR A 98 13.03 -31.31 19.58
CA TYR A 98 14.29 -32.00 19.27
C TYR A 98 15.46 -31.60 20.17
N GLU A 99 15.56 -30.33 20.56
CA GLU A 99 16.78 -29.81 21.21
C GLU A 99 16.78 -29.95 22.73
N ASN A 100 15.70 -29.60 23.45
CA ASN A 100 15.71 -29.55 24.92
C ASN A 100 14.29 -29.59 25.53
N PRO A 101 13.80 -30.74 26.01
CA PRO A 101 12.48 -30.84 26.65
C PRO A 101 12.44 -30.32 28.10
N ASP A 102 13.58 -29.97 28.70
CA ASP A 102 13.66 -29.61 30.13
C ASP A 102 13.23 -28.16 30.43
N LEU A 103 13.20 -27.28 29.42
CA LEU A 103 12.74 -25.89 29.54
C LEU A 103 11.27 -25.76 29.15
N SER A 104 10.55 -24.77 29.67
CA SER A 104 9.21 -24.50 29.14
C SER A 104 9.30 -23.97 27.70
N PHE A 105 8.34 -24.32 26.84
CA PHE A 105 8.31 -23.83 25.45
C PHE A 105 8.35 -22.30 25.39
N ASN A 106 7.67 -21.61 26.32
CA ASN A 106 7.67 -20.15 26.37
C ASN A 106 9.07 -19.57 26.61
N GLU A 107 9.86 -20.15 27.52
CA GLU A 107 11.23 -19.70 27.77
C GLU A 107 12.14 -20.01 26.58
N PHE A 108 11.99 -21.20 25.99
CA PHE A 108 12.74 -21.57 24.79
C PHE A 108 12.43 -20.63 23.62
N PHE A 109 11.14 -20.31 23.40
CA PHE A 109 10.69 -19.35 22.40
C PHE A 109 11.33 -17.98 22.60
N LYS A 110 11.35 -17.47 23.85
CA LYS A 110 12.01 -16.20 24.19
C LYS A 110 13.50 -16.21 23.84
N ILE A 111 14.23 -17.25 24.28
CA ILE A 111 15.68 -17.38 24.03
C ILE A 111 15.95 -17.43 22.52
N LYS A 112 15.15 -18.18 21.77
CA LYS A 112 15.30 -18.29 20.31
C LYS A 112 15.01 -16.98 19.62
N LEU A 113 13.93 -16.30 20.00
CA LEU A 113 13.54 -15.00 19.46
C LEU A 113 14.62 -13.94 19.72
N ASP A 114 15.19 -13.90 20.93
CA ASP A 114 16.30 -13.01 21.27
C ASP A 114 17.56 -13.29 20.44
N ARG A 115 17.88 -14.58 20.23
CA ARG A 115 19.02 -14.98 19.38
C ARG A 115 18.83 -14.51 17.94
N ASP A 116 17.64 -14.74 17.38
CA ASP A 116 17.33 -14.35 16.01
C ASP A 116 17.34 -12.83 15.85
N LEU A 117 16.79 -12.09 16.82
CA LEU A 117 16.86 -10.62 16.87
C LEU A 117 18.30 -10.09 16.93
N ILE A 118 19.17 -10.67 17.75
CA ILE A 118 20.59 -10.28 17.83
C ILE A 118 21.30 -10.56 16.50
N GLN A 119 21.04 -11.72 15.88
CA GLN A 119 21.65 -12.10 14.62
C GLN A 119 21.24 -11.16 13.49
N ILE A 120 19.94 -10.88 13.36
CA ILE A 120 19.41 -9.98 12.32
C ILE A 120 19.81 -8.54 12.61
N GLY A 121 19.77 -8.09 13.86
CA GLY A 121 20.15 -6.74 14.27
C GLY A 121 21.63 -6.41 14.07
N ARG A 122 22.51 -7.42 13.94
CA ARG A 122 23.90 -7.23 13.51
C ARG A 122 24.03 -6.98 12.01
N MET A 123 23.10 -7.49 11.20
CA MET A 123 23.11 -7.35 9.74
C MET A 123 22.34 -6.10 9.30
N ASP A 124 21.08 -5.98 9.71
CA ASP A 124 20.21 -4.88 9.33
C ASP A 124 19.07 -4.67 10.34
N LYS A 125 19.21 -3.65 11.20
CA LYS A 125 18.18 -3.21 12.15
C LYS A 125 16.96 -2.56 11.49
N THR A 126 17.11 -2.11 10.24
CA THR A 126 16.03 -1.44 9.50
C THR A 126 15.14 -2.42 8.75
N SER A 127 15.57 -3.69 8.65
CA SER A 127 14.84 -4.77 7.98
C SER A 127 13.44 -4.97 8.55
N SER A 128 12.49 -5.28 7.67
CA SER A 128 11.10 -5.58 8.04
C SER A 128 11.01 -6.82 8.93
N LEU A 129 11.94 -7.77 8.76
CA LEU A 129 12.11 -8.95 9.62
C LEU A 129 12.50 -8.56 11.05
N TYR A 130 13.49 -7.68 11.22
CA TYR A 130 13.86 -7.19 12.54
C TYR A 130 12.67 -6.50 13.23
N LYS A 131 11.94 -5.65 12.50
CA LYS A 131 10.76 -4.97 13.01
C LYS A 131 9.68 -5.93 13.47
N ILE A 132 9.28 -6.91 12.65
CA ILE A 132 8.24 -7.86 13.07
C ILE A 132 8.66 -8.72 14.27
N LEU A 133 9.92 -9.18 14.30
CA LEU A 133 10.42 -9.95 15.45
C LEU A 133 10.50 -9.09 16.71
N SER A 134 10.84 -7.80 16.60
CA SER A 134 10.85 -6.88 17.75
C SER A 134 9.43 -6.66 18.30
N ILE A 135 8.43 -6.57 17.43
CA ILE A 135 7.02 -6.48 17.81
C ILE A 135 6.58 -7.77 18.50
N MET A 136 6.94 -8.93 17.95
CA MET A 136 6.64 -10.24 18.58
C MET A 136 7.26 -10.35 19.96
N LYS A 137 8.49 -9.85 20.14
CA LYS A 137 9.18 -9.83 21.43
C LYS A 137 8.47 -8.94 22.43
N GLU A 138 8.14 -7.71 22.04
CA GLU A 138 7.44 -6.77 22.91
C GLU A 138 6.07 -7.31 23.35
N GLU A 139 5.33 -7.92 22.42
CA GLU A 139 4.03 -8.54 22.71
C GLU A 139 4.16 -9.72 23.68
N TYR A 140 5.21 -10.54 23.50
CA TYR A 140 5.53 -11.63 24.42
C TYR A 140 5.91 -11.11 25.82
N GLU A 141 6.74 -10.07 25.90
CA GLU A 141 7.16 -9.48 27.18
C GLU A 141 6.00 -8.83 27.92
N SER A 142 5.09 -8.19 27.19
CA SER A 142 3.87 -7.56 27.74
C SER A 142 2.88 -8.60 28.29
N ASN A 143 2.65 -9.69 27.56
CA ASN A 143 1.58 -10.64 27.90
C ASN A 143 2.08 -11.94 28.56
N GLN A 144 3.39 -12.14 28.67
CA GLN A 144 4.03 -13.37 29.17
C GLN A 144 3.47 -14.65 28.52
N SER A 145 3.03 -14.54 27.26
CA SER A 145 2.38 -15.60 26.50
C SER A 145 2.73 -15.51 25.02
N LEU A 146 2.46 -16.59 24.28
CA LEU A 146 2.75 -16.63 22.86
C LEU A 146 2.01 -15.50 22.13
N PRO A 147 2.73 -14.74 21.28
CA PRO A 147 2.17 -13.55 20.71
C PRO A 147 1.06 -13.91 19.70
N LYS A 148 -0.11 -13.31 19.87
CA LYS A 148 -1.26 -13.53 18.99
C LYS A 148 -1.07 -12.72 17.71
N SER A 149 -1.31 -13.33 16.56
CA SER A 149 -1.14 -12.66 15.26
C SER A 149 -2.03 -11.42 15.12
N GLU A 150 -3.23 -11.42 15.69
CA GLU A 150 -4.12 -10.25 15.68
C GLU A 150 -3.53 -9.04 16.41
N CYS A 151 -2.91 -9.24 17.58
CA CYS A 151 -2.28 -8.18 18.36
C CYS A 151 -1.05 -7.61 17.64
N ILE A 152 -0.23 -8.48 17.04
CA ILE A 152 0.91 -8.07 16.21
C ILE A 152 0.43 -7.23 15.03
N LEU A 153 -0.64 -7.65 14.34
CA LEU A 153 -1.19 -6.93 13.19
C LEU A 153 -1.76 -5.56 13.58
N GLN A 154 -2.41 -5.44 14.74
CA GLN A 154 -2.87 -4.15 15.27
C GLN A 154 -1.70 -3.21 15.55
N ARG A 155 -0.64 -3.72 16.19
CA ARG A 155 0.56 -2.94 16.51
C ARG A 155 1.30 -2.48 15.24
N ILE A 156 1.36 -3.32 14.20
CA ILE A 156 1.87 -2.92 12.88
C ILE A 156 1.04 -1.80 12.26
N ALA A 157 -0.29 -1.84 12.41
CA ALA A 157 -1.16 -0.79 11.89
C ALA A 157 -0.88 0.57 12.56
N HIS A 158 -0.69 0.58 13.88
CA HIS A 158 -0.34 1.79 14.64
C HIS A 158 1.05 2.34 14.31
N LEU A 159 2.04 1.48 14.06
CA LEU A 159 3.38 1.94 13.67
C LEU A 159 3.41 2.75 12.37
N SER A 160 2.44 2.55 11.48
CA SER A 160 2.31 3.37 10.27
C SER A 160 1.56 4.66 10.51
N GLU A 161 0.71 4.75 11.53
CA GLU A 161 0.01 5.99 11.91
C GLU A 161 0.99 7.04 12.44
N ASP A 162 2.07 6.60 13.10
CA ASP A 162 3.09 7.49 13.66
C ASP A 162 4.06 8.07 12.60
N GLN A 163 4.04 7.57 11.37
CA GLN A 163 4.96 8.07 10.33
C GLN A 163 4.43 9.36 9.71
N PRO A 164 5.24 10.44 9.67
CA PRO A 164 4.80 11.70 9.11
C PRO A 164 4.51 11.53 7.62
N VAL A 165 3.26 11.80 7.24
CA VAL A 165 2.85 11.76 5.83
C VAL A 165 3.57 12.89 5.08
N PRO A 166 4.35 12.57 4.02
CA PRO A 166 5.08 13.59 3.28
C PRO A 166 4.13 14.65 2.70
N LEU A 167 4.42 15.93 2.87
CA LEU A 167 3.54 17.00 2.39
C LEU A 167 3.20 16.90 0.89
N TYR A 168 4.14 16.43 0.06
CA TYR A 168 3.93 16.30 -1.37
C TYR A 168 2.82 15.31 -1.74
N THR A 169 2.59 14.27 -0.93
CA THR A 169 1.52 13.29 -1.16
C THR A 169 0.14 13.87 -0.87
N LYS A 170 0.08 14.90 -0.02
CA LYS A 170 -1.15 15.66 0.28
C LYS A 170 -1.39 16.79 -0.73
N ILE A 171 -0.36 17.59 -1.00
CA ILE A 171 -0.47 18.81 -1.82
C ILE A 171 -0.82 18.50 -3.27
N THR A 172 -0.20 17.48 -3.86
CA THR A 172 -0.40 17.15 -5.29
C THR A 172 -1.86 16.83 -5.62
N PRO A 173 -2.53 15.87 -4.96
CA PRO A 173 -3.93 15.57 -5.26
C PRO A 173 -4.87 16.73 -4.88
N SER A 174 -4.61 17.45 -3.80
CA SER A 174 -5.39 18.64 -3.43
C SER A 174 -5.29 19.77 -4.44
N PHE A 175 -4.10 20.01 -4.99
CA PHE A 175 -3.89 21.00 -6.04
C PHE A 175 -4.63 20.60 -7.32
N CYS A 176 -4.55 19.34 -7.73
CA CYS A 176 -5.30 18.84 -8.88
C CYS A 176 -6.82 18.98 -8.67
N ALA A 177 -7.31 18.67 -7.47
CA ALA A 177 -8.72 18.85 -7.11
C ALA A 177 -9.13 20.34 -7.15
N PHE A 178 -8.28 21.23 -6.65
CA PHE A 178 -8.50 22.68 -6.68
C PHE A 178 -8.60 23.20 -8.11
N VAL A 179 -7.53 23.03 -8.91
CA VAL A 179 -7.44 23.55 -10.29
C VAL A 179 -8.57 22.99 -11.14
N GLY A 180 -8.84 21.70 -10.95
CA GLY A 180 -9.94 21.01 -11.54
C GLY A 180 -11.30 21.65 -11.27
N ALA A 181 -11.69 21.71 -9.99
CA ALA A 181 -12.98 22.25 -9.59
C ALA A 181 -13.13 23.73 -9.96
N PHE A 182 -12.08 24.52 -9.73
CA PHE A 182 -12.05 25.94 -10.08
C PHE A 182 -12.21 26.13 -11.60
N GLY A 183 -11.41 25.43 -12.40
CA GLY A 183 -11.41 25.53 -13.86
C GLY A 183 -12.75 25.10 -14.46
N SER A 184 -13.34 24.02 -13.97
CA SER A 184 -14.67 23.57 -14.40
C SER A 184 -15.76 24.58 -14.04
N LEU A 185 -15.80 25.09 -12.81
CA LEU A 185 -16.81 26.06 -12.37
C LEU A 185 -16.67 27.39 -13.13
N ALA A 186 -15.47 27.96 -13.16
CA ALA A 186 -15.21 29.23 -13.83
C ALA A 186 -15.46 29.12 -15.35
N GLY A 187 -14.99 28.03 -15.98
CA GLY A 187 -15.17 27.79 -17.41
C GLY A 187 -16.63 27.61 -17.82
N CYS A 188 -17.38 26.80 -17.09
CA CYS A 188 -18.82 26.61 -17.33
C CYS A 188 -19.60 27.91 -17.16
N SER A 189 -19.33 28.65 -16.08
CA SER A 189 -20.01 29.91 -15.81
C SER A 189 -19.66 30.99 -16.84
N ALA A 190 -18.42 31.04 -17.33
CA ALA A 190 -18.03 31.93 -18.42
C ALA A 190 -18.79 31.60 -19.72
N GLY A 191 -18.91 30.31 -20.06
CA GLY A 191 -19.68 29.85 -21.21
C GLY A 191 -21.17 30.23 -21.14
N ILE A 192 -21.82 29.96 -20.00
CA ILE A 192 -23.24 30.32 -19.77
C ILE A 192 -23.42 31.85 -19.81
N SER A 193 -22.51 32.61 -19.20
CA SER A 193 -22.57 34.07 -19.20
C SER A 193 -22.42 34.63 -20.62
N GLY A 194 -21.54 34.05 -21.44
CA GLY A 194 -21.40 34.40 -22.86
C GLY A 194 -22.68 34.14 -23.66
N LEU A 195 -23.34 33.00 -23.43
CA LEU A 195 -24.63 32.68 -24.06
C LEU A 195 -25.73 33.68 -23.65
N LEU A 196 -25.88 33.97 -22.36
CA LEU A 196 -26.87 34.92 -21.85
C LEU A 196 -26.64 36.34 -22.38
N THR A 197 -25.38 36.72 -22.54
CA THR A 197 -24.98 37.99 -23.15
C THR A 197 -25.34 38.05 -24.62
N GLY A 198 -25.06 36.99 -25.40
CA GLY A 198 -25.39 36.91 -26.82
C GLY A 198 -26.90 36.95 -27.12
N ILE A 199 -27.73 36.55 -26.16
CA ILE A 199 -29.21 36.64 -26.22
C ILE A 199 -29.71 38.05 -25.83
N GLY A 200 -28.85 38.90 -25.28
CA GLY A 200 -29.23 40.24 -24.82
C GLY A 200 -29.90 40.25 -23.45
N VAL A 201 -29.76 39.19 -22.65
CA VAL A 201 -30.25 39.18 -21.24
C VAL A 201 -29.41 40.13 -20.38
N PHE A 202 -28.11 40.21 -20.68
CA PHE A 202 -27.17 41.14 -20.03
C PHE A 202 -26.70 42.20 -21.04
N THR A 203 -27.50 43.25 -21.23
CA THR A 203 -27.16 44.38 -22.12
C THR A 203 -26.31 45.45 -21.44
N SER A 204 -26.19 45.41 -20.10
CA SER A 204 -25.45 46.43 -19.34
C SER A 204 -24.02 46.00 -19.06
N PHE A 205 -23.06 46.79 -19.56
CA PHE A 205 -21.62 46.62 -19.31
C PHE A 205 -21.27 46.57 -17.80
N ALA A 206 -22.11 47.13 -16.93
CA ALA A 206 -21.90 47.11 -15.48
C ALA A 206 -22.23 45.76 -14.82
N ALA A 207 -22.99 44.87 -15.46
CA ALA A 207 -23.35 43.56 -14.90
C ALA A 207 -22.18 42.56 -14.95
N PHE A 208 -21.27 42.71 -15.93
CA PHE A 208 -20.17 41.76 -16.17
C PHE A 208 -19.15 41.68 -15.03
N PRO A 209 -18.65 42.82 -14.47
CA PRO A 209 -17.71 42.75 -13.36
C PRO A 209 -18.35 42.14 -12.11
N LEU A 210 -19.60 42.49 -11.82
CA LEU A 210 -20.28 42.01 -10.61
C LEU A 210 -20.58 40.50 -10.68
N LEU A 211 -21.09 40.04 -11.83
CA LEU A 211 -21.38 38.62 -12.08
C LEU A 211 -20.09 37.80 -12.15
N GLY A 212 -19.06 38.31 -12.83
CA GLY A 212 -17.74 37.68 -12.91
C GLY A 212 -17.09 37.52 -11.53
N CYS A 213 -17.10 38.56 -10.70
CA CYS A 213 -16.61 38.49 -9.33
C CYS A 213 -17.39 37.48 -8.49
N GLY A 214 -18.72 37.43 -8.61
CA GLY A 214 -19.55 36.47 -7.89
C GLY A 214 -19.24 35.02 -8.26
N ILE A 215 -19.14 34.73 -9.56
CA ILE A 215 -18.75 33.40 -10.08
C ILE A 215 -17.35 33.02 -9.60
N LEU A 216 -16.40 33.94 -9.69
CA LEU A 216 -15.01 33.68 -9.32
C LEU A 216 -14.87 33.43 -7.81
N ALA A 217 -15.57 34.20 -6.98
CA ALA A 217 -15.65 33.97 -5.54
C ALA A 217 -16.27 32.62 -5.21
N PHE A 218 -17.39 32.27 -5.86
CA PHE A 218 -18.05 30.97 -5.66
C PHE A 218 -17.17 29.79 -6.08
N ALA A 219 -16.51 29.89 -7.24
CA ALA A 219 -15.59 28.88 -7.75
C ALA A 219 -14.39 28.72 -6.81
N LEU A 220 -13.82 29.82 -6.32
CA LEU A 220 -12.70 29.82 -5.37
C LEU A 220 -13.08 29.11 -4.06
N ILE A 221 -14.22 29.45 -3.46
CA ILE A 221 -14.68 28.84 -2.21
C ILE A 221 -14.89 27.33 -2.41
N THR A 222 -15.62 26.95 -3.47
CA THR A 222 -15.92 25.54 -3.75
C THR A 222 -14.65 24.74 -4.01
N ALA A 223 -13.74 25.25 -4.84
CA ALA A 223 -12.47 24.59 -5.13
C ALA A 223 -11.60 24.44 -3.87
N THR A 224 -11.61 25.43 -2.99
CA THR A 224 -10.88 25.38 -1.70
C THR A 224 -11.44 24.29 -0.79
N LEU A 225 -12.78 24.21 -0.66
CA LEU A 225 -13.43 23.16 0.13
C LEU A 225 -13.11 21.76 -0.38
N LEU A 226 -13.13 21.56 -1.70
CA LEU A 226 -12.80 20.28 -2.32
C LEU A 226 -11.34 19.90 -2.17
N ALA A 227 -10.44 20.87 -2.34
CA ALA A 227 -9.01 20.66 -2.13
C ALA A 227 -8.70 20.29 -0.67
N TYR A 228 -9.42 20.90 0.28
CA TYR A 228 -9.31 20.61 1.70
C TYR A 228 -9.82 19.20 2.04
N GLU A 229 -10.94 18.75 1.46
CA GLU A 229 -11.41 17.37 1.65
C GLU A 229 -10.43 16.33 1.10
N VAL A 230 -9.84 16.59 -0.07
CA VAL A 230 -8.78 15.74 -0.63
C VAL A 230 -7.53 15.76 0.25
N PHE A 231 -7.22 16.91 0.84
CA PHE A 231 -6.07 17.05 1.72
C PHE A 231 -6.22 16.14 2.94
N LEU A 232 -7.38 16.17 3.60
CA LEU A 232 -7.66 15.32 4.75
C LEU A 232 -7.69 13.83 4.37
N SER A 233 -8.38 13.47 3.29
CA SER A 233 -8.50 12.06 2.87
C SER A 233 -7.20 11.45 2.34
N SER A 234 -6.25 12.27 1.86
CA SER A 234 -4.95 11.79 1.39
C SER A 234 -4.09 11.16 2.49
N GLU A 235 -4.30 11.58 3.74
CA GLU A 235 -3.61 11.04 4.91
C GLU A 235 -4.05 9.60 5.19
N GLU A 236 -5.36 9.35 5.24
CA GLU A 236 -5.90 8.01 5.43
C GLU A 236 -5.48 7.05 4.30
N ASP A 237 -5.52 7.52 3.05
CA ASP A 237 -5.11 6.73 1.88
C ASP A 237 -3.62 6.38 1.93
N PHE A 238 -2.78 7.32 2.37
CA PHE A 238 -1.35 7.09 2.52
C PHE A 238 -1.08 6.05 3.60
N THR A 239 -1.67 6.21 4.79
CA THR A 239 -1.51 5.26 5.91
C THR A 239 -1.97 3.86 5.52
N LYS A 240 -3.10 3.73 4.81
CA LYS A 240 -3.56 2.43 4.30
C LYS A 240 -2.56 1.80 3.32
N LYS A 241 -2.09 2.56 2.33
CA LYS A 241 -1.11 2.06 1.33
C LYS A 241 0.22 1.67 1.99
N GLN A 242 0.66 2.47 2.95
CA GLN A 242 1.86 2.20 3.73
C GLN A 242 1.72 0.94 4.57
N ASN A 243 0.61 0.78 5.29
CA ASN A 243 0.29 -0.43 6.04
C ASN A 243 0.32 -1.67 5.15
N ASN A 244 -0.33 -1.61 3.99
CA ASN A 244 -0.33 -2.71 3.04
C ASN A 244 1.10 -3.07 2.56
N LYS A 245 1.92 -2.06 2.26
CA LYS A 245 3.31 -2.25 1.86
C LYS A 245 4.14 -2.87 2.98
N MET A 246 4.02 -2.38 4.20
CA MET A 246 4.73 -2.89 5.36
C MET A 246 4.34 -4.34 5.67
N MET A 247 3.05 -4.67 5.65
CA MET A 247 2.57 -6.05 5.82
C MET A 247 3.11 -6.98 4.74
N LYS A 248 3.11 -6.54 3.47
CA LYS A 248 3.66 -7.31 2.35
C LYS A 248 5.16 -7.59 2.54
N GLU A 249 5.94 -6.58 2.92
CA GLU A 249 7.38 -6.72 3.14
C GLU A 249 7.69 -7.62 4.34
N MET A 250 6.96 -7.47 5.44
CA MET A 250 7.11 -8.32 6.62
C MET A 250 6.78 -9.78 6.31
N HIS A 251 5.67 -10.04 5.60
CA HIS A 251 5.31 -11.39 5.14
C HIS A 251 6.42 -11.98 4.27
N GLN A 252 6.88 -11.26 3.24
CA GLN A 252 7.92 -11.77 2.34
C GLN A 252 9.21 -12.14 3.09
N GLN A 253 9.63 -11.33 4.05
CA GLN A 253 10.85 -11.60 4.80
C GLN A 253 10.66 -12.69 5.87
N LEU A 254 9.51 -12.72 6.55
CA LEU A 254 9.20 -13.72 7.57
C LEU A 254 9.02 -15.11 6.95
N SER A 255 8.23 -15.21 5.87
CA SER A 255 8.04 -16.45 5.10
C SER A 255 9.38 -17.04 4.65
N LYS A 256 10.28 -16.20 4.10
CA LYS A 256 11.62 -16.60 3.68
C LYS A 256 12.45 -17.14 4.84
N ALA A 257 12.50 -16.40 5.95
CA ALA A 257 13.26 -16.80 7.14
C ALA A 257 12.74 -18.11 7.75
N THR A 258 11.42 -18.28 7.81
CA THR A 258 10.78 -19.52 8.30
C THR A 258 11.09 -20.70 7.39
N LEU A 259 10.99 -20.53 6.07
CA LEU A 259 11.31 -21.59 5.11
C LEU A 259 12.77 -22.02 5.19
N GLU A 260 13.71 -21.07 5.22
CA GLU A 260 15.14 -21.36 5.38
C GLU A 260 15.43 -22.13 6.68
N ARG A 261 14.74 -21.78 7.77
CA ARG A 261 14.85 -22.51 9.04
C ARG A 261 14.36 -23.95 8.90
N LEU A 262 13.18 -24.18 8.33
CA LEU A 262 12.60 -25.52 8.15
C LEU A 262 13.48 -26.43 7.27
N ILE A 263 14.09 -25.85 6.24
CA ILE A 263 15.03 -26.56 5.37
C ILE A 263 16.26 -26.99 6.18
N ASN A 264 16.85 -26.07 6.94
CA ASN A 264 18.05 -26.34 7.75
C ASN A 264 17.80 -27.38 8.85
N THR A 265 16.63 -27.35 9.50
CA THR A 265 16.27 -28.36 10.52
C THR A 265 16.05 -29.75 9.89
N THR A 266 15.46 -29.80 8.70
CA THR A 266 15.24 -31.06 7.96
C THR A 266 16.57 -31.68 7.50
N TYR A 267 17.54 -30.87 7.08
CA TYR A 267 18.87 -31.38 6.73
C TYR A 267 19.63 -31.89 7.97
N ALA A 268 19.57 -31.16 9.09
CA ALA A 268 20.19 -31.57 10.34
C ALA A 268 19.63 -32.92 10.84
N SER A 269 18.30 -33.09 10.82
CA SER A 269 17.66 -34.35 11.26
C SER A 269 18.00 -35.54 10.36
N LYS A 270 18.05 -35.35 9.03
CA LYS A 270 18.47 -36.41 8.08
C LYS A 270 19.92 -36.83 8.30
N SER A 271 20.83 -35.89 8.56
CA SER A 271 22.24 -36.21 8.78
C SER A 271 22.48 -37.07 10.02
N LEU A 272 21.59 -36.98 11.02
CA LEU A 272 21.65 -37.80 12.24
C LEU A 272 21.14 -39.24 12.02
N LEU A 273 20.33 -39.48 10.97
CA LEU A 273 19.67 -40.77 10.71
C LEU A 273 20.39 -41.65 9.69
N THR A 274 21.49 -41.20 9.11
CA THR A 274 22.42 -42.05 8.34
C THR A 274 23.59 -42.45 9.24
N PRO A 275 23.47 -43.52 10.06
CA PRO A 275 24.63 -44.14 10.68
C PRO A 275 25.52 -44.71 9.58
N GLY A 276 26.82 -44.43 9.65
CA GLY A 276 27.79 -44.81 8.63
C GLY A 276 27.79 -46.32 8.34
N GLU A 277 27.28 -46.69 7.16
CA GLU A 277 27.92 -47.74 6.35
C GLU A 277 29.05 -47.04 5.58
N ASN A 278 30.24 -46.98 6.18
CA ASN A 278 31.57 -46.91 5.54
C ASN A 278 32.58 -46.22 6.47
N GLU A 279 32.93 -46.88 7.57
CA GLU A 279 34.23 -46.69 8.21
C GLU A 279 34.82 -48.07 8.49
N GLN A 280 35.39 -48.66 7.44
CA GLN A 280 36.42 -49.68 7.59
C GLN A 280 37.78 -49.01 7.36
N ILE A 281 38.62 -49.10 8.40
CA ILE A 281 40.09 -49.05 8.41
C ILE A 281 40.70 -47.63 8.42
N SER A 282 41.08 -47.15 9.61
CA SER A 282 42.47 -47.25 10.06
C SER A 282 42.67 -46.74 11.50
N ASP A 283 43.25 -47.59 12.33
CA ASP A 283 43.75 -47.33 13.69
C ASP A 283 44.75 -46.18 13.77
N GLN A 284 44.54 -45.20 14.67
CA GLN A 284 45.60 -44.73 15.59
C GLN A 284 45.10 -43.84 16.74
N LYS A 285 44.84 -44.49 17.87
CA LYS A 285 45.21 -44.12 19.26
C LYS A 285 45.77 -42.70 19.49
N ASN A 286 44.99 -41.80 20.10
CA ASN A 286 45.40 -41.17 21.37
C ASN A 286 44.22 -40.53 22.13
N GLN A 287 44.20 -40.77 23.43
CA GLN A 287 43.23 -40.26 24.40
C GLN A 287 43.39 -38.75 24.56
N ASN A 288 42.30 -38.00 24.40
CA ASN A 288 41.93 -36.89 25.28
C ASN A 288 40.46 -36.52 25.05
N MET A 289 39.73 -36.40 26.14
CA MET A 289 38.31 -36.10 26.31
C MET A 289 37.88 -34.87 25.48
N PRO A 290 36.81 -34.91 24.67
CA PRO A 290 36.25 -33.71 24.09
C PRO A 290 35.16 -33.15 25.01
N THR A 291 35.50 -32.05 25.66
CA THR A 291 34.56 -30.99 26.04
C THR A 291 33.58 -30.75 24.88
N CYS A 292 32.28 -30.72 25.19
CA CYS A 292 31.21 -30.35 24.27
C CYS A 292 31.58 -29.08 23.48
N LEU A 293 31.98 -29.28 22.23
CA LEU A 293 32.44 -28.24 21.33
C LEU A 293 31.51 -28.21 20.11
N PHE A 294 30.26 -27.78 20.33
CA PHE A 294 29.43 -27.21 19.26
C PHE A 294 30.03 -25.84 18.88
N THR A 295 31.21 -25.87 18.24
CA THR A 295 31.70 -24.72 17.49
C THR A 295 31.27 -24.89 16.05
N LEU A 296 30.44 -23.93 15.63
CA LEU A 296 30.46 -23.37 14.29
C LEU A 296 30.31 -24.37 13.14
N ILE A 297 29.05 -24.66 12.82
CA ILE A 297 28.64 -24.66 11.42
C ILE A 297 29.03 -23.28 10.85
N LYS A 298 29.91 -23.28 9.85
CA LYS A 298 30.42 -22.11 9.12
C LYS A 298 29.40 -20.97 8.98
N PRO A 299 29.78 -19.72 9.28
CA PRO A 299 29.04 -18.54 8.83
C PRO A 299 29.39 -18.34 7.35
N GLY A 300 28.73 -19.09 6.47
CA GLY A 300 29.09 -19.12 5.04
C GLY A 300 27.91 -19.16 4.08
N ILE A 301 26.67 -19.11 4.58
CA ILE A 301 25.49 -18.89 3.74
C ILE A 301 25.09 -17.44 3.97
N SER A 302 25.51 -16.57 3.05
CA SER A 302 25.19 -15.15 3.13
C SER A 302 23.67 -14.97 3.05
N PHE A 303 23.08 -14.48 4.14
CA PHE A 303 21.68 -14.08 4.22
C PHE A 303 21.30 -12.96 3.22
N PHE A 304 22.28 -12.31 2.59
CA PHE A 304 22.10 -11.09 1.80
C PHE A 304 22.98 -11.05 0.53
N ASN A 305 22.95 -12.08 -0.32
CA ASN A 305 23.38 -11.85 -1.70
C ASN A 305 22.18 -11.40 -2.51
N HIS A 306 22.18 -10.11 -2.87
CA HIS A 306 21.19 -9.46 -3.72
C HIS A 306 21.38 -9.88 -5.19
N GLU A 307 21.54 -11.18 -5.47
CA GLU A 307 21.47 -11.67 -6.84
C GLU A 307 20.01 -11.82 -7.24
N LYS A 308 19.66 -11.22 -8.38
CA LYS A 308 18.34 -11.31 -9.02
C LYS A 308 17.87 -12.77 -9.07
N MET A 309 16.98 -13.13 -8.14
CA MET A 309 16.34 -14.44 -8.14
C MET A 309 15.40 -14.54 -9.35
N ASN A 310 15.57 -15.61 -10.12
CA ASN A 310 14.83 -15.91 -11.34
C ASN A 310 13.34 -16.16 -10.98
N PRO A 311 12.36 -15.45 -11.57
CA PRO A 311 10.94 -15.55 -11.19
C PRO A 311 10.28 -16.90 -11.51
N LEU A 312 10.95 -17.79 -12.25
CA LEU A 312 10.40 -19.08 -12.67
C LEU A 312 10.40 -20.17 -11.58
N LEU A 313 11.18 -20.03 -10.50
CA LEU A 313 11.25 -21.06 -9.46
C LEU A 313 10.21 -20.89 -8.34
N ASN A 314 9.58 -19.72 -8.23
CA ASN A 314 8.60 -19.44 -7.18
C ASN A 314 7.21 -20.04 -7.47
N HIS A 315 6.89 -20.40 -8.71
CA HIS A 315 5.56 -20.93 -9.03
C HIS A 315 5.40 -22.42 -8.68
N THR A 316 6.44 -23.23 -8.88
CA THR A 316 6.36 -24.69 -8.69
C THR A 316 6.38 -25.14 -7.23
N VAL A 317 6.94 -24.35 -6.31
CA VAL A 317 6.95 -24.69 -4.88
C VAL A 317 5.66 -24.27 -4.17
N TYR A 318 5.00 -23.19 -4.63
CA TYR A 318 3.74 -22.73 -4.02
C TYR A 318 2.53 -23.60 -4.41
N ASP A 319 2.50 -24.17 -5.61
CA ASP A 319 1.35 -24.99 -6.05
C ASP A 319 1.31 -26.38 -5.39
N ALA A 320 2.45 -26.87 -4.85
CA ALA A 320 2.54 -28.16 -4.17
C ALA A 320 2.04 -28.14 -2.71
N TYR A 321 1.93 -26.97 -2.08
CA TYR A 321 1.55 -26.84 -0.66
C TYR A 321 0.08 -26.45 -0.42
N TYR A 322 -0.67 -26.08 -1.46
CA TYR A 322 -2.09 -25.64 -1.35
C TYR A 322 -3.09 -26.52 -2.10
N SER A 323 -2.68 -27.71 -2.55
CA SER A 323 -3.54 -28.68 -3.26
C SER A 323 -3.95 -29.89 -2.41
N LEU A 324 -3.92 -29.76 -1.08
CA LEU A 324 -4.49 -30.70 -0.10
C LEU A 324 -5.46 -29.97 0.83
#